data_AF-A0A7C3GHH3-F1
#
_entry.id   AF-A0A7C3GHH3-F1
#
_cell.length_a   1.000
_cell.length_b   1.000
_cell.length_c   1.000
_cell.angle_alpha   90.00
_cell.angle_beta   90.00
_cell.angle_gamma   90.00
#
_symmetry.space_group_name_H-M   'P 1'
#
loop_
_entity.id
_entity.type
_entity.pdbx_description
1 polymer ?
#
loop_
_entity_poly.entity_id
_entity_poly.type
_entity_poly.pdbx_seq_one_letter_code
_entity_poly.pdbx_strand_id
1 'polypeptide(L)' 'KDANGKGSEKYLVQIGICTHLGCVPLGEAGEYNGWFCPCHGSVYDTAGRIRLGPAPRNMDIPPFKYISDTKIVIG' A
#
# COMPACT_ATOMS: atom_id res chain seq x y z
N LYS A 1 5.34 -8.52 -19.89
CA LYS A 1 5.55 -8.27 -18.45
C LYS A 1 4.75 -7.02 -18.13
N ASP A 2 3.48 -7.24 -17.85
CA ASP A 2 2.45 -6.26 -17.58
C ASP A 2 2.70 -5.57 -16.24
N ALA A 3 2.18 -4.35 -16.10
CA ALA A 3 2.22 -3.54 -14.87
C ALA A 3 1.56 -4.20 -13.64
N ASN A 4 1.01 -5.40 -13.81
CA ASN A 4 0.35 -6.22 -12.78
C ASN A 4 1.16 -7.48 -12.37
N GLY A 5 2.44 -7.57 -12.72
CA GLY A 5 3.38 -8.35 -11.91
C GLY A 5 3.11 -9.86 -11.84
N LYS A 6 2.75 -10.52 -12.95
CA LYS A 6 2.86 -11.98 -13.00
C LYS A 6 4.34 -12.38 -12.96
N GLY A 7 4.85 -12.60 -11.74
CA GLY A 7 6.25 -12.92 -11.42
C GLY A 7 6.92 -12.07 -10.32
N SER A 8 6.21 -11.11 -9.71
CA SER A 8 6.77 -10.16 -8.72
C SER A 8 6.28 -10.39 -7.28
N GLU A 9 6.00 -11.64 -6.89
CA GLU A 9 5.35 -11.98 -5.61
C GLU A 9 6.14 -11.61 -4.34
N LYS A 10 7.38 -11.09 -4.47
CA LYS A 10 8.28 -10.84 -3.34
C LYS A 10 8.15 -9.46 -2.69
N TYR A 11 7.69 -8.45 -3.44
CA TYR A 11 7.71 -7.07 -2.97
C TYR A 11 6.38 -6.37 -3.25
N LEU A 12 5.86 -5.70 -2.23
CA LEU A 12 4.78 -4.73 -2.37
C LEU A 12 5.39 -3.33 -2.44
N VAL A 13 5.08 -2.59 -3.50
CA VAL A 13 5.43 -1.18 -3.64
C VAL A 13 4.13 -0.38 -3.59
N GLN A 14 4.03 0.55 -2.64
CA GLN A 14 2.81 1.30 -2.39
C GLN A 14 3.12 2.71 -1.87
N ILE A 15 2.22 3.64 -2.13
CA ILE A 15 2.25 4.99 -1.55
C ILE A 15 1.68 4.92 -0.13
N GLY A 16 2.52 5.21 0.87
CA GLY A 16 2.15 5.24 2.29
C GLY A 16 1.34 6.47 2.71
N ILE A 17 0.33 6.83 1.92
CA ILE A 17 -0.55 7.97 2.16
C ILE A 17 -1.99 7.44 2.31
N CYS A 18 -2.59 7.70 3.47
CA CYS A 18 -3.98 7.38 3.73
C CYS A 18 -4.87 8.10 2.74
N THR A 19 -5.68 7.34 2.01
CA THR A 19 -6.56 7.82 0.95
C THR A 19 -7.79 8.56 1.46
N HIS A 20 -7.97 8.63 2.79
CA HIS A 20 -8.95 9.52 3.40
C HIS A 20 -8.54 10.99 3.22
N LEU A 21 -7.53 11.45 3.97
CA LEU A 21 -7.10 12.86 4.01
C LEU A 21 -5.57 13.02 4.10
N GLY A 22 -4.80 12.01 3.72
CA GLY A 22 -3.36 12.18 3.45
C GLY A 22 -2.38 11.92 4.59
N CYS A 23 -2.85 11.50 5.78
CA CYS A 23 -1.95 11.09 6.86
C CYS A 23 -1.08 9.88 6.48
N VAL A 24 0.07 9.70 7.13
CA VAL A 24 0.89 8.47 7.00
C VAL A 24 0.35 7.40 7.97
N PRO A 25 -0.11 6.22 7.48
CA PRO A 25 -0.52 5.12 8.35
C PRO A 25 0.66 4.49 9.11
N LEU A 26 0.38 3.97 10.30
CA LEU A 26 1.29 3.13 11.08
C LEU A 26 1.33 1.72 10.51
N GLY A 27 2.52 1.13 10.36
CA GLY A 27 2.71 -0.27 9.95
C GLY A 27 2.46 -1.26 11.08
N GLU A 28 2.33 -2.55 10.73
CA GLU A 28 2.14 -3.68 11.64
C GLU A 28 1.03 -3.43 12.68
N ALA A 29 -0.02 -2.73 12.25
CA ALA A 29 -1.04 -2.20 13.13
C ALA A 29 -2.46 -2.41 12.58
N GLY A 30 -3.43 -2.23 13.48
CA GLY A 30 -4.84 -2.45 13.20
C GLY A 30 -5.22 -3.93 13.16
N GLU A 31 -6.51 -4.20 12.97
CA GLU A 31 -7.11 -5.55 13.09
C GLU A 31 -6.55 -6.56 12.08
N TYR A 32 -5.99 -6.08 10.96
CA TYR A 32 -5.47 -6.92 9.89
C TYR A 32 -3.94 -7.05 9.88
N ASN A 33 -3.27 -6.59 10.95
CA ASN A 33 -1.80 -6.54 11.05
C ASN A 33 -1.15 -5.90 9.82
N GLY A 34 -1.82 -4.91 9.25
CA GLY A 34 -1.42 -4.19 8.05
C GLY A 34 -1.08 -2.76 8.40
N TRP A 35 -1.95 -1.84 8.00
CA TRP A 35 -1.74 -0.41 8.22
C TRP A 35 -2.90 0.24 8.97
N PHE A 36 -2.58 1.07 9.97
CA PHE A 36 -3.58 1.81 10.74
C PHE A 36 -3.37 3.31 10.63
N CYS A 37 -4.38 4.04 10.17
CA CYS A 37 -4.37 5.50 10.14
C CYS A 37 -5.03 6.07 11.40
N PRO A 38 -4.26 6.61 12.37
CA PRO A 38 -4.78 7.05 13.66
C PRO A 38 -5.63 8.32 13.57
N CYS A 39 -5.57 9.04 12.44
CA CYS A 39 -6.29 10.30 12.26
C CYS A 39 -7.81 10.12 12.38
N HIS A 40 -8.37 9.08 11.73
CA HIS A 40 -9.81 8.82 11.71
C HIS A 40 -10.17 7.32 11.71
N GLY A 41 -9.19 6.46 12.02
CA GLY A 41 -9.42 5.03 12.22
C GLY A 41 -9.53 4.20 10.94
N SER A 42 -8.94 4.62 9.81
CA SER A 42 -8.86 3.76 8.62
C SER A 42 -7.90 2.60 8.87
N VAL A 43 -8.35 1.37 8.58
CA VAL A 43 -7.55 0.14 8.71
C VAL A 43 -7.38 -0.50 7.35
N TYR A 44 -6.13 -0.71 6.95
CA TYR A 44 -5.76 -1.41 5.73
C TYR A 44 -5.14 -2.77 6.07
N ASP A 45 -5.32 -3.76 5.20
CA ASP A 45 -4.60 -5.03 5.32
C ASP A 45 -3.14 -4.92 4.83
N THR A 46 -2.38 -6.02 4.90
CA THR A 46 -0.97 -6.06 4.50
C THR A 46 -0.71 -5.71 3.03
N ALA A 47 -1.72 -5.79 2.16
CA ALA A 47 -1.66 -5.37 0.76
C ALA A 47 -2.09 -3.89 0.57
N GLY A 48 -2.39 -3.19 1.66
CA GLY A 48 -2.87 -1.80 1.66
C GLY A 48 -4.28 -1.64 1.13
N ARG A 49 -5.10 -2.69 1.19
CA ARG A 49 -6.52 -2.61 0.83
C ARG A 49 -7.32 -2.12 2.03
N ILE A 50 -8.21 -1.15 1.81
CA ILE A 50 -9.04 -0.62 2.89
C ILE A 50 -10.00 -1.70 3.37
N ARG A 51 -10.04 -1.92 4.68
CA ARG A 51 -10.91 -2.91 5.33
C ARG A 51 -11.95 -2.27 6.24
N LEU A 52 -11.60 -1.14 6.87
CA LEU A 52 -12.46 -0.43 7.81
C LEU A 52 -12.16 1.08 7.80
N GLY A 53 -13.17 1.89 8.11
CA GLY A 53 -13.03 3.32 8.35
C GLY A 53 -13.35 4.19 7.13
N PRO A 54 -13.06 5.50 7.20
CA PRO A 54 -13.59 6.48 6.23
C PRO A 54 -12.81 6.59 4.92
N ALA A 55 -11.69 5.89 4.77
CA ALA A 55 -10.91 5.96 3.54
C ALA A 55 -11.72 5.35 2.37
N PRO A 56 -11.87 6.06 1.24
CA PRO A 56 -12.79 5.65 0.18
C PRO A 56 -12.23 4.56 -0.74
N ARG A 57 -10.94 4.25 -0.66
CA ARG A 57 -10.23 3.35 -1.59
C ARG A 57 -8.93 2.79 -1.01
N ASN A 58 -8.40 1.75 -1.64
CA ASN A 58 -7.08 1.17 -1.33
C ASN A 58 -5.96 2.18 -1.53
N MET A 59 -4.84 1.99 -0.81
CA MET A 59 -3.63 2.80 -1.00
C MET A 59 -3.06 2.64 -2.42
N ASP A 60 -2.52 3.73 -2.95
CA ASP A 60 -2.09 3.80 -4.34
C ASP A 60 -0.85 2.95 -4.61
N ILE A 61 -0.83 2.26 -5.75
CA ILE A 61 0.36 1.61 -6.27
C ILE A 61 1.01 2.58 -7.25
N PRO A 62 2.25 3.06 -7.00
CA PRO A 62 2.90 3.96 -7.93
C PRO A 62 3.31 3.21 -9.21
N PRO A 63 3.50 3.89 -10.34
CA PRO A 63 4.20 3.31 -11.49
C PRO A 63 5.60 2.88 -11.08
N PHE A 64 5.98 1.64 -11.37
CA PHE A 64 7.33 1.15 -11.13
C PHE A 64 7.75 0.12 -12.17
N LYS A 65 9.06 -0.09 -12.27
CA LYS A 65 9.66 -1.13 -13.10
C LYS A 65 10.85 -1.77 -12.41
N TYR A 66 10.99 -3.08 -12.57
CA TYR A 66 12.23 -3.79 -12.27
C TYR A 66 13.24 -3.47 -13.38
N ILE A 67 14.44 -3.02 -13.00
CA ILE A 67 15.58 -2.87 -13.92
C ILE A 67 16.63 -3.97 -13.71
N SER A 68 16.53 -4.71 -12.61
CA SER A 68 17.19 -6.00 -12.36
C SER A 68 16.38 -6.77 -11.30
N ASP A 69 16.79 -8.00 -10.98
CA ASP A 69 16.15 -8.81 -9.93
C ASP A 69 16.22 -8.17 -8.52
N THR A 70 17.12 -7.20 -8.33
CA THR A 70 17.39 -6.55 -7.05
C THR A 70 17.15 -5.04 -7.06
N LYS A 71 16.68 -4.47 -8.17
CA LYS A 71 16.55 -3.01 -8.32
C LYS A 71 15.24 -2.62 -9.00
N ILE A 72 14.49 -1.78 -8.31
CA ILE A 72 13.23 -1.18 -8.77
C ILE A 72 13.47 0.32 -9.00
N VAL A 73 12.91 0.86 -10.08
CA VAL A 73 12.76 2.30 -10.30
C VAL A 73 11.28 2.64 -10.16
N ILE A 74 10.98 3.67 -9.37
CA ILE A 74 9.64 4.21 -9.17
C ILE A 74 9.56 5.52 -9.98
N GLY A 75 8.55 5.65 -10.82
CA GLY A 75 8.40 6.74 -11.81
C GLY A 75 8.74 6.35 -13.25
#